data_AF-A0A2N2S366-F1
#
_entry.id   AF-A0A2N2S366-F1
#
_cell.length_a   1.000
_cell.length_b   1.000
_cell.length_c   1.000
_cell.angle_alpha   90.00
_cell.angle_beta   90.00
_cell.angle_gamma   90.00
#
_symmetry.space_group_name_H-M   'P 1'
#
loop_
_entity.id
_entity.type
_entity.pdbx_description
1 polymer ?
#
loop_
_entity_poly.entity_id
_entity_poly.type
_entity_poly.pdbx_seq_one_letter_code
_entity_poly.pdbx_strand_id
1 'polypeptide(L)'
;MRKPTVNQFEDKPRAASGLNRRTLLKFAGASLALIVSPVGMAAGSLLAVRVWPAEEYTRITLEGNSQLSFSHMLVKDPDRLVVDLEGI
;
A
#
# COMPACT_ATOMS: atom_id res chain seq x y z
N MET A 1 9.44 -10.11 78.47
CA MET A 1 9.94 -9.44 77.24
C MET A 1 10.02 -10.48 76.13
N ARG A 2 8.92 -10.70 75.39
CA ARG A 2 8.86 -11.56 74.20
C ARG A 2 8.59 -10.62 73.01
N LYS A 3 9.52 -10.54 72.05
CA LYS A 3 9.33 -9.75 70.84
C LYS A 3 8.36 -10.49 69.89
N PRO A 4 7.48 -9.77 69.15
CA PRO A 4 6.60 -10.41 68.19
C PRO A 4 7.37 -10.74 66.91
N THR A 5 7.16 -11.95 66.38
CA THR A 5 7.67 -12.38 65.08
C THR A 5 6.80 -11.78 63.99
N VAL A 6 7.30 -10.74 63.32
CA VAL A 6 6.71 -10.23 62.08
C VAL A 6 6.91 -11.29 61.01
N ASN A 7 5.84 -11.97 60.63
CA ASN A 7 5.82 -12.80 59.44
C ASN A 7 5.92 -11.88 58.24
N GLN A 8 7.11 -11.86 57.65
CA GLN A 8 7.41 -11.17 56.41
C GLN A 8 6.60 -11.83 55.30
N PHE A 9 5.49 -11.19 54.94
CA PHE A 9 4.92 -11.34 53.61
C PHE A 9 5.97 -10.80 52.64
N GLU A 10 6.91 -11.64 52.22
CA GLU A 10 7.72 -11.37 51.04
C GLU A 10 6.77 -11.34 49.84
N ASP A 11 6.29 -10.14 49.54
CA ASP A 11 5.60 -9.84 48.31
C ASP A 11 6.68 -9.78 47.21
N LYS A 12 7.04 -10.95 46.69
CA LYS A 12 8.00 -11.09 45.60
C LYS A 12 7.48 -10.28 44.42
N PRO A 13 8.14 -9.20 43.98
CA PRO A 13 7.64 -8.43 42.85
C PRO A 13 7.58 -9.37 41.65
N ARG A 14 6.36 -9.59 41.14
CA ARG A 14 6.18 -10.25 39.85
C ARG A 14 6.92 -9.39 38.84
N ALA A 15 8.06 -9.88 38.37
CA ALA A 15 8.81 -9.24 37.30
C ALA A 15 7.81 -8.90 36.19
N ALA A 16 7.58 -7.61 35.96
CA ALA A 16 6.79 -7.16 34.83
C ALA A 16 7.45 -7.79 33.60
N SER A 17 6.73 -8.67 32.91
CA SER A 17 7.27 -9.30 31.70
C SER A 17 7.41 -8.20 30.66
N GLY A 18 8.61 -7.60 30.62
CA GLY A 18 8.97 -6.60 29.62
C GLY A 18 8.72 -7.16 28.23
N LEU A 19 8.47 -6.24 27.28
CA LEU A 19 8.20 -6.58 25.90
C LEU A 19 9.22 -7.63 25.40
N ASN A 20 8.75 -8.84 25.09
CA ASN A 20 9.64 -9.94 24.74
C ASN A 20 10.41 -9.59 23.46
N ARG A 21 11.74 -9.62 23.50
CA ARG A 21 12.63 -9.36 22.34
C ARG A 21 12.19 -10.14 21.10
N ARG A 22 11.74 -11.38 21.27
CA ARG A 22 11.25 -12.22 20.17
C ARG A 22 9.98 -11.65 19.55
N THR A 23 9.07 -11.13 20.35
CA THR A 23 7.84 -10.49 19.87
C THR A 23 8.19 -9.21 19.12
N LEU A 24 9.10 -8.38 19.66
CA LEU A 24 9.56 -7.16 18.99
C LEU A 24 10.21 -7.48 17.63
N LEU A 25 11.10 -8.47 17.57
CA LEU A 25 11.75 -8.87 16.31
C LEU A 25 10.75 -9.43 15.29
N LYS A 26 9.74 -10.18 15.73
CA LYS A 26 8.67 -10.67 14.86
C LYS A 26 7.85 -9.51 14.28
N PHE A 27 7.44 -8.55 15.11
CA PHE A 27 6.70 -7.38 14.65
C PHE A 27 7.52 -6.50 13.72
N ALA A 28 8.79 -6.27 14.03
CA ALA A 28 9.71 -5.53 13.16
C ALA A 28 9.86 -6.23 11.80
N GLY A 29 10.10 -7.54 11.79
CA GLY A 29 10.21 -8.33 10.57
C GLY A 29 8.92 -8.35 9.75
N ALA A 30 7.76 -8.52 10.39
CA ALA A 30 6.46 -8.47 9.72
C ALA A 30 6.19 -7.08 9.11
N SER A 31 6.54 -6.01 9.83
CA SER A 31 6.38 -4.63 9.35
C SER A 31 7.28 -4.35 8.14
N LEU A 32 8.54 -4.82 8.18
CA LEU A 32 9.46 -4.72 7.04
C LEU A 32 8.98 -5.53 5.84
N ALA A 33 8.43 -6.73 6.07
CA ALA A 33 7.90 -7.57 5.01
C ALA A 33 6.72 -6.93 4.26
N LEU A 34 5.92 -6.10 4.95
CA LEU A 34 4.83 -5.35 4.30
C LEU A 34 5.34 -4.31 3.29
N ILE A 35 6.51 -3.69 3.53
CA ILE A 35 7.10 -2.68 2.64
C ILE A 35 7.45 -3.27 1.27
N VAL A 36 7.96 -4.51 1.25
CA VAL A 36 8.36 -5.21 0.02
C VAL A 36 7.29 -6.17 -0.49
N SER A 37 6.10 -6.15 0.11
CA SER A 37 5.04 -7.04 -0.32
C SER A 37 4.62 -6.72 -1.76
N PRO A 38 4.32 -7.72 -2.60
CA PRO A 38 3.86 -7.50 -3.97
C PRO A 38 2.63 -6.59 -4.04
N VAL A 39 1.79 -6.62 -3.00
CA VAL A 39 0.62 -5.75 -2.85
C VAL A 39 1.02 -4.26 -2.83
N GLY A 40 2.15 -3.91 -2.21
CA GLY A 40 2.66 -2.53 -2.20
C GLY A 40 3.29 -2.11 -3.54
N MET A 41 3.60 -3.05 -4.43
CA MET A 41 4.25 -2.82 -5.73
C MET A 41 3.31 -2.95 -6.93
N ALA A 42 2.02 -3.20 -6.69
CA ALA A 42 1.02 -3.22 -7.74
C ALA A 42 0.70 -1.77 -8.19
N ALA A 43 1.51 -1.24 -9.11
CA ALA A 43 1.19 -0.01 -9.84
C ALA A 43 0.31 -0.34 -11.05
N GLY A 44 -0.78 0.40 -11.24
CA GLY A 44 -1.57 0.32 -12.47
C GLY A 44 -0.72 0.70 -13.68
N SER A 45 -0.95 0.02 -14.81
CA SER A 45 -0.30 0.31 -16.10
C SER A 45 -0.69 1.71 -16.63
N LEU A 46 -1.95 2.10 -16.39
CA LEU A 46 -2.49 3.44 -16.62
C LEU A 46 -2.66 4.19 -15.29
N LEU A 47 -2.01 5.35 -15.17
CA LEU A 47 -2.00 6.18 -13.97
C LEU A 47 -3.14 7.20 -13.93
N ALA A 48 -3.43 7.84 -15.06
CA ALA A 48 -4.46 8.88 -15.12
C ALA A 48 -5.06 9.04 -16.53
N VAL A 49 -6.31 9.51 -16.55
CA VAL A 49 -7.02 9.96 -17.75
C VAL A 49 -7.56 11.36 -17.50
N ARG A 50 -7.26 12.30 -18.40
CA ARG A 50 -7.73 13.68 -18.33
C ARG A 50 -8.41 14.07 -19.62
N VAL A 51 -9.50 14.83 -19.50
CA VAL A 51 -10.26 15.35 -20.63
C VAL A 51 -10.30 16.87 -20.52
N TRP A 52 -9.93 17.54 -21.61
CA TRP A 52 -9.92 19.00 -21.72
C TRP A 52 -10.80 19.39 -22.90
N PRO A 53 -12.09 19.66 -22.67
CA PRO A 53 -12.99 20.07 -23.73
C PRO A 53 -12.72 21.53 -24.12
N ALA A 54 -12.65 21.79 -25.43
CA ALA A 54 -12.67 23.12 -26.03
C ALA A 54 -13.53 23.08 -27.30
N GLU A 55 -13.86 24.25 -27.85
CA GLU A 55 -14.73 24.38 -29.03
C GLU A 55 -14.06 23.80 -30.28
N GLU A 56 -12.78 24.11 -30.49
CA GLU A 56 -12.01 23.68 -31.65
C GLU A 56 -11.43 22.25 -31.55
N TYR A 57 -11.23 21.71 -30.33
CA TYR A 57 -10.78 20.34 -30.11
C TYR A 57 -11.06 19.88 -28.68
N THR A 58 -11.15 18.56 -28.49
CA THR A 58 -11.08 17.96 -27.15
C THR A 58 -9.76 17.24 -27.01
N ARG A 59 -8.96 17.59 -25.99
CA ARG A 59 -7.71 16.91 -25.68
C ARG A 59 -7.95 15.84 -24.63
N ILE A 60 -7.53 14.61 -24.93
CA ILE A 60 -7.51 13.49 -23.99
C ILE A 60 -6.05 13.15 -23.71
N THR A 61 -5.68 13.05 -22.44
CA THR A 61 -4.34 12.66 -21.99
C THR A 61 -4.42 11.34 -21.24
N LEU A 62 -3.70 10.34 -21.73
CA LEU A 62 -3.54 9.02 -21.11
C LEU A 62 -2.12 8.96 -20.53
N GLU A 63 -2.01 8.87 -19.21
CA GLU A 63 -0.74 8.85 -18.50
C GLU A 63 -0.43 7.41 -18.10
N GLY A 64 0.66 6.84 -18.64
CA GLY A 64 1.14 5.50 -18.30
C GLY A 64 2.25 5.55 -17.26
N ASN A 65 2.45 4.44 -16.55
CA ASN A 65 3.63 4.27 -15.67
C ASN A 65 4.94 4.01 -16.46
N SER A 66 4.81 3.80 -17.76
CA SER A 66 5.86 3.56 -18.75
C SER A 66 5.39 4.08 -20.12
N GLN A 67 6.25 3.98 -21.14
CA GLN A 67 5.91 4.42 -22.49
C GLN A 67 4.73 3.60 -23.06
N LEU A 68 3.66 4.27 -23.45
CA LEU A 68 2.48 3.64 -24.04
C LEU A 68 2.69 3.39 -25.55
N SER A 69 2.58 2.13 -25.97
CA SER A 69 2.37 1.75 -27.37
C SER A 69 0.88 1.74 -27.66
N PHE A 70 0.46 2.43 -28.72
CA PHE A 70 -0.96 2.53 -29.05
C PHE A 70 -1.20 2.61 -30.56
N SER A 71 -2.39 2.18 -30.96
CA SER A 71 -2.93 2.40 -32.30
C SER A 71 -4.29 3.10 -32.21
N HIS A 72 -4.74 3.74 -33.29
CA HIS A 72 -6.03 4.41 -33.32
C HIS A 72 -6.79 4.14 -34.60
N MET A 73 -8.12 4.11 -34.50
CA MET A 73 -9.02 3.90 -35.63
C MET A 73 -10.34 4.64 -35.40
N LEU A 74 -10.94 5.12 -36.50
CA LEU A 74 -12.32 5.59 -36.52
C LEU A 74 -13.26 4.45 -36.93
N VAL A 75 -14.26 4.18 -36.10
CA VAL A 75 -15.33 3.21 -36.37
C VAL A 75 -16.61 3.98 -36.66
N LYS A 76 -17.32 3.57 -37.72
CA LYS A 76 -18.59 4.20 -38.11
C LYS A 76 -19.80 3.53 -37.43
N ASP A 77 -20.95 4.19 -37.54
CA ASP A 77 -22.26 3.71 -37.11
C ASP A 77 -22.35 3.35 -35.60
N PRO A 78 -22.32 4.34 -34.69
CA PRO A 78 -21.95 5.76 -34.85
C PRO A 78 -20.44 6.00 -34.91
N ASP A 79 -20.05 7.23 -35.28
CA ASP A 79 -18.66 7.67 -35.29
C ASP A 79 -18.04 7.57 -33.89
N ARG A 80 -17.00 6.73 -33.77
CA ARG A 80 -16.22 6.51 -32.54
C ARG A 80 -14.74 6.52 -32.86
N LEU A 81 -13.95 7.19 -32.03
CA LEU A 81 -12.50 7.03 -32.00
C LEU A 81 -12.15 5.92 -31.02
N VAL A 82 -11.51 4.85 -31.51
CA VAL A 82 -10.96 3.77 -30.69
C VAL A 82 -9.46 3.97 -30.60
N VAL A 83 -8.95 3.88 -29.38
CA VAL A 83 -7.51 3.88 -29.09
C VAL A 83 -7.22 2.55 -28.42
N ASP A 84 -6.43 1.72 -29.08
CA ASP A 84 -5.97 0.45 -28.55
C ASP A 84 -4.63 0.64 -27.85
N LEU A 85 -4.49 0.08 -26.64
CA LEU A 85 -3.29 0.21 -25.81
C LEU A 85 -2.66 -1.16 -25.65
N GLU A 86 -1.46 -1.33 -26.20
CA GLU A 86 -0.76 -2.61 -26.15
C GLU A 86 -0.13 -2.85 -24.77
N GLY A 87 -0.38 -4.03 -24.20
CA GLY A 87 0.28 -4.46 -22.95
C GLY A 87 -0.21 -3.77 -21.68
N ILE A 88 -1.41 -3.17 -21.72
CA ILE A 88 -2.07 -2.50 -20.59
C ILE A 88 -3.08 -3.42 -19.89
#